data_AF-C3QTH6-F1
#
_entry.id   AF-C3QTH6-F1
#
_cell.length_a   1.000
_cell.length_b   1.000
_cell.length_c   1.000
_cell.angle_alpha   90.00
_cell.angle_beta   90.00
_cell.angle_gamma   90.00
#
_symmetry.space_group_name_H-M   'P 1'
#
loop_
_entity.id
_entity.type
_entity.pdbx_description
1 polymer ?
#
loop_
_entity_poly.entity_id
_entity_poly.type
_entity_poly.pdbx_seq_one_letter_code
_entity_poly.pdbx_strand_id
1 'polypeptide(L)'
;MLFQEELSKKEQISLLRGISIKPEQLATIFLYANDKGYKFSNYRFEDTPKKYIGADLPSFIYLCDENTIEHYGETSLTDGQMKEIITVSQFVLARILNNGKHWHCFYQTRRGLLGNEPGEYGNKSHIHYISDSFSISLKDVIKGFKAGICPHSKVHITLDESKE
;
A
#
# COMPACT_ATOMS: atom_id res chain seq x y z
N MET A 1 13.73 -17.31 0.20
CA MET A 1 13.15 -18.00 1.36
C MET A 1 11.63 -17.88 1.40
N LEU A 2 11.06 -16.67 1.38
CA LEU A 2 9.60 -16.45 1.48
C LEU A 2 8.73 -17.26 0.48
N PHE A 3 9.22 -17.46 -0.75
CA PHE A 3 8.52 -18.19 -1.81
C PHE A 3 9.12 -19.57 -2.12
N GLN A 4 10.09 -20.03 -1.31
CA GLN A 4 10.79 -21.30 -1.54
C GLN A 4 10.27 -22.43 -0.66
N GLU A 5 9.76 -22.10 0.53
CA GLU A 5 9.27 -23.07 1.52
C GLU A 5 7.95 -22.59 2.12
N GLU A 6 7.15 -23.53 2.59
CA GLU A 6 5.90 -23.23 3.32
C GLU A 6 6.23 -22.74 4.73
N LEU A 7 6.33 -21.42 4.88
CA LEU A 7 6.57 -20.79 6.17
C LEU A 7 5.26 -20.62 6.95
N SER A 8 5.27 -20.98 8.23
CA SER A 8 4.19 -20.65 9.15
C SER A 8 4.04 -19.13 9.30
N LYS A 9 2.87 -18.69 9.76
CA LYS A 9 2.61 -17.27 10.08
C LYS A 9 3.70 -16.66 10.97
N LYS A 10 4.17 -17.41 11.97
CA LYS A 10 5.18 -16.94 12.92
C LYS A 10 6.53 -16.72 12.23
N GLU A 11 6.92 -17.63 11.35
CA GLU A 11 8.17 -17.52 10.58
C GLU A 11 8.11 -16.37 9.58
N GLN A 12 6.99 -16.20 8.88
CA GLN A 12 6.80 -15.07 7.97
C GLN A 12 6.87 -13.73 8.70
N ILE A 13 6.23 -13.60 9.86
CA ILE A 13 6.34 -12.41 10.71
C ILE A 13 7.78 -12.20 11.15
N SER A 14 8.47 -13.25 11.62
CA SER A 14 9.84 -13.16 12.08
C SER A 14 10.81 -12.74 10.97
N LEU A 15 10.57 -13.19 9.74
CA LEU A 15 11.41 -12.88 8.58
C LEU A 15 11.26 -11.43 8.12
N LEU A 16 10.04 -10.88 8.20
CA LEU A 16 9.69 -9.62 7.55
C LEU A 16 9.49 -8.45 8.51
N ARG A 17 9.30 -8.69 9.81
CA ARG A 17 9.03 -7.62 10.77
C ARG A 17 10.25 -6.71 10.94
N GLY A 18 10.06 -5.41 10.71
CA GLY A 18 11.06 -4.39 10.98
C GLY A 18 12.20 -4.36 9.97
N ILE A 19 12.12 -5.13 8.88
CA ILE A 19 13.09 -5.01 7.79
C ILE A 19 12.89 -3.66 7.08
N SER A 20 13.99 -3.12 6.57
CA SER A 20 14.00 -1.95 5.71
C SER A 20 14.45 -2.39 4.32
N ILE A 21 13.69 -2.03 3.29
CA ILE A 21 14.01 -2.37 1.91
C ILE A 21 13.91 -1.14 1.02
N LYS A 22 14.75 -1.08 -0.01
CA LYS A 22 14.63 -0.09 -1.09
C LYS A 22 13.51 -0.50 -2.07
N PRO A 23 12.89 0.45 -2.80
CA PRO A 23 11.89 0.15 -3.82
C PRO A 23 12.33 -0.89 -4.86
N GLU A 24 13.61 -0.89 -5.25
CA GLU A 24 14.18 -1.83 -6.21
C GLU A 24 14.25 -3.26 -5.64
N GLN A 25 14.48 -3.39 -4.34
CA GLN A 25 14.45 -4.68 -3.65
C GLN A 25 13.02 -5.23 -3.58
N LEU A 26 12.03 -4.36 -3.36
CA LEU A 26 10.62 -4.76 -3.44
C LEU A 26 10.24 -5.26 -4.85
N ALA A 27 10.68 -4.55 -5.90
CA ALA A 27 10.49 -4.99 -7.27
C ALA A 27 11.16 -6.36 -7.53
N THR A 28 12.38 -6.56 -7.01
CA THR A 28 13.11 -7.83 -7.11
C THR A 28 12.37 -8.97 -6.43
N ILE A 29 11.73 -8.72 -5.27
CA ILE A 29 10.88 -9.71 -4.58
C ILE A 29 9.73 -10.17 -5.50
N PHE A 30 9.10 -9.24 -6.23
CA PHE A 30 7.99 -9.57 -7.14
C PHE A 30 8.44 -10.35 -8.37
N LEU A 31 9.57 -9.97 -8.97
CA LEU A 31 10.17 -10.70 -10.08
C LEU A 31 10.55 -12.12 -9.66
N TYR A 32 11.19 -12.26 -8.51
CA TYR A 32 11.56 -13.56 -7.97
C TYR A 32 10.34 -14.44 -7.66
N ALA A 33 9.24 -13.86 -7.15
CA ALA A 33 8.01 -14.60 -6.95
C ALA A 33 7.43 -15.13 -8.27
N ASN A 34 7.50 -14.32 -9.33
CA ASN A 34 7.10 -14.75 -10.67
C ASN A 34 7.94 -15.94 -11.17
N ASP A 35 9.26 -15.92 -10.95
CA ASP A 35 10.14 -17.06 -11.27
C ASP A 35 9.81 -18.33 -10.46
N LYS A 36 9.12 -18.18 -9.32
CA LYS A 36 8.59 -19.30 -8.52
C LYS A 36 7.15 -19.67 -8.86
N GLY A 37 6.61 -19.16 -9.97
CA GLY A 37 5.29 -19.51 -10.49
C GLY A 37 4.13 -18.75 -9.84
N TYR A 38 4.41 -17.69 -9.07
CA TYR A 38 3.35 -16.81 -8.57
C TYR A 38 2.91 -15.82 -9.65
N LYS A 39 1.60 -15.68 -9.85
CA LYS A 39 1.03 -14.65 -10.72
C LYS A 39 0.80 -13.37 -9.93
N PHE A 40 1.17 -12.25 -10.52
CA PHE A 40 0.97 -10.92 -9.94
C PHE A 40 -0.42 -10.36 -10.27
N SER A 41 -1.04 -9.72 -9.31
CA SER A 41 -2.24 -8.91 -9.49
C SER A 41 -2.19 -7.67 -8.60
N ASN A 42 -2.77 -6.57 -9.08
CA ASN A 42 -2.75 -5.29 -8.39
C ASN A 42 -4.18 -4.74 -8.24
N TYR A 43 -4.54 -4.36 -7.01
CA TYR A 43 -5.83 -3.76 -6.69
C TYR A 43 -5.60 -2.38 -6.10
N ARG A 44 -6.28 -1.37 -6.65
CA ARG A 44 -6.24 0.01 -6.17
C ARG A 44 -7.64 0.42 -5.74
N PHE A 45 -7.72 1.07 -4.60
CA PHE A 45 -8.90 1.80 -4.16
C PHE A 45 -8.48 3.22 -3.83
N GLU A 46 -9.28 4.17 -4.28
CA GLU A 46 -9.16 5.58 -3.93
C GLU A 46 -10.57 6.14 -3.83
N ASP A 47 -10.88 6.80 -2.72
CA ASP A 47 -12.14 7.53 -2.58
C ASP A 47 -11.93 9.03 -2.81
N THR A 48 -13.05 9.72 -3.02
CA THR A 48 -13.10 11.17 -2.94
C THR A 48 -13.79 11.52 -1.63
N PRO A 49 -13.22 12.40 -0.77
CA PRO A 49 -13.84 12.74 0.49
C PRO A 49 -15.24 13.31 0.25
N LYS A 50 -16.22 12.90 1.06
CA LYS A 50 -17.66 13.20 0.84
C LYS A 50 -17.96 14.68 0.58
N LYS A 51 -17.20 15.58 1.22
CA LYS A 51 -17.26 17.04 1.08
C LYS A 51 -17.02 17.53 -0.35
N TYR A 52 -16.28 16.76 -1.15
CA TYR A 52 -15.84 17.09 -2.50
C TYR A 52 -16.54 16.26 -3.58
N ILE A 53 -17.59 15.49 -3.23
CA ILE A 53 -18.41 14.78 -4.22
C ILE A 53 -19.12 15.82 -5.10
N GLY A 54 -18.89 15.77 -6.41
CA GLY A 54 -19.43 16.74 -7.37
C GLY A 54 -18.68 18.07 -7.44
N ALA A 55 -17.56 18.21 -6.73
CA ALA A 55 -16.67 19.35 -6.91
C ALA A 55 -16.02 19.34 -8.30
N ASP A 56 -15.68 20.52 -8.79
CA ASP A 56 -14.95 20.71 -10.04
C ASP A 56 -13.48 20.35 -9.85
N LEU A 57 -13.17 19.06 -9.84
CA LEU A 57 -11.82 18.56 -9.62
C LEU A 57 -10.96 18.83 -10.87
N PRO A 58 -9.72 19.32 -10.72
CA PRO A 58 -8.81 19.38 -11.84
C PRO A 58 -8.47 17.95 -12.29
N SER A 59 -7.94 17.82 -13.50
CA SER A 59 -7.55 16.51 -14.05
C SER A 59 -6.45 15.82 -13.23
N PHE A 60 -5.62 16.61 -12.54
CA PHE A 60 -4.53 16.11 -11.71
C PHE A 60 -4.21 17.10 -10.59
N ILE A 61 -3.89 16.57 -9.39
CA ILE A 61 -3.38 17.34 -8.26
C ILE A 61 -2.11 16.64 -7.79
N TYR A 62 -1.04 17.40 -7.61
CA TYR A 62 0.23 16.97 -7.06
C TYR A 62 0.56 17.79 -5.82
N LEU A 63 0.83 17.09 -4.73
CA LEU A 63 1.35 17.69 -3.50
C LEU A 63 2.87 17.57 -3.57
N CYS A 64 3.54 18.65 -3.97
CA CYS A 64 5.01 18.68 -4.13
C CYS A 64 5.70 18.54 -2.78
N ASP A 65 5.21 19.29 -1.80
CA ASP A 65 5.62 19.27 -0.39
C ASP A 65 4.42 19.65 0.49
N GLU A 66 4.60 19.76 1.81
CA GLU A 66 3.49 20.05 2.72
C GLU A 66 2.74 21.34 2.40
N ASN A 67 3.32 22.33 1.71
CA ASN A 67 2.72 23.63 1.49
C ASN A 67 2.45 23.96 0.01
N THR A 68 2.97 23.16 -0.91
CA THR A 68 2.92 23.44 -2.35
C THR A 68 2.04 22.43 -3.07
N ILE A 69 1.00 22.93 -3.74
CA ILE A 69 0.14 22.17 -4.64
C ILE A 69 0.41 22.61 -6.08
N GLU A 70 0.59 21.63 -6.95
CA GLU A 70 0.50 21.80 -8.40
C GLU A 70 -0.74 21.08 -8.92
N HIS A 71 -1.40 21.62 -9.93
CA HIS A 71 -2.53 20.95 -10.56
C HIS A 71 -2.54 21.15 -12.07
N TYR A 72 -3.19 20.24 -12.78
CA TYR A 72 -3.43 20.33 -14.21
C TYR A 72 -4.93 20.24 -14.49
N GLY A 73 -5.45 21.18 -15.28
CA GLY A 73 -6.87 21.38 -15.53
C GLY A 73 -7.45 22.52 -14.70
N GLU A 74 -8.48 23.16 -15.24
CA GLU A 74 -9.24 24.21 -14.55
C GLU A 74 -9.99 23.64 -13.35
N THR A 75 -10.11 24.44 -12.29
CA THR A 75 -10.85 24.08 -11.08
C THR A 75 -11.23 25.34 -10.32
N SER A 76 -12.37 25.31 -9.62
CA SER A 76 -12.75 26.35 -8.66
C SER A 76 -12.18 26.13 -7.25
N LEU A 77 -11.40 25.06 -7.03
CA LEU A 77 -10.89 24.68 -5.72
C LEU A 77 -9.65 25.51 -5.36
N THR A 78 -9.51 25.85 -4.08
CA THR A 78 -8.28 26.46 -3.55
C THR A 78 -7.21 25.39 -3.29
N ASP A 79 -5.94 25.80 -3.22
CA ASP A 79 -4.83 24.92 -2.86
C ASP A 79 -5.08 24.19 -1.53
N GLY A 80 -5.67 24.88 -0.55
CA GLY A 80 -6.04 24.28 0.73
C GLY A 80 -7.07 23.16 0.59
N GLN A 81 -8.06 23.33 -0.29
CA GLN A 81 -9.06 22.30 -0.58
C GLN A 81 -8.46 21.13 -1.35
N MET A 82 -7.60 21.39 -2.33
CA MET A 82 -6.86 20.37 -3.07
C MET A 82 -5.93 19.55 -2.17
N LYS A 83 -5.24 20.21 -1.23
CA LYS A 83 -4.46 19.56 -0.18
C LYS A 83 -5.34 18.69 0.73
N GLU A 84 -6.50 19.20 1.16
CA GLU A 84 -7.45 18.43 1.96
C GLU A 84 -7.94 17.18 1.20
N ILE A 85 -8.26 17.30 -0.09
CA ILE A 85 -8.62 16.16 -0.94
C ILE A 85 -7.51 15.11 -0.90
N ILE A 86 -6.26 15.47 -1.22
CA ILE A 86 -5.13 14.53 -1.20
C ILE A 86 -4.97 13.91 0.19
N THR A 87 -4.94 14.71 1.25
CA THR A 87 -4.59 14.23 2.59
C THR A 87 -5.68 13.38 3.25
N VAL A 88 -6.96 13.67 2.97
CA VAL A 88 -8.11 12.98 3.56
C VAL A 88 -8.55 11.78 2.72
N SER A 89 -8.26 11.76 1.41
CA SER A 89 -8.63 10.63 0.55
C SER A 89 -8.03 9.32 1.06
N GLN A 90 -8.88 8.35 1.27
CA GLN A 90 -8.50 6.99 1.52
C GLN A 90 -7.88 6.41 0.25
N PHE A 91 -6.64 5.94 0.37
CA PHE A 91 -5.95 5.24 -0.70
C PHE A 91 -5.43 3.91 -0.18
N VAL A 92 -5.66 2.87 -0.99
CA VAL A 92 -5.12 1.53 -0.76
C VAL A 92 -4.58 0.98 -2.08
N LEU A 93 -3.36 0.44 -2.02
CA LEU A 93 -2.74 -0.27 -3.13
C LEU A 93 -2.27 -1.63 -2.64
N ALA A 94 -2.89 -2.69 -3.15
CA ALA A 94 -2.58 -4.06 -2.78
C ALA A 94 -1.98 -4.83 -3.96
N ARG A 95 -0.81 -5.42 -3.73
CA ARG A 95 -0.05 -6.22 -4.68
C ARG A 95 -0.07 -7.66 -4.22
N ILE A 96 -0.78 -8.52 -4.95
CA ILE A 96 -1.02 -9.91 -4.60
C ILE A 96 -0.23 -10.82 -5.54
N LEU A 97 0.50 -11.75 -4.95
CA LEU A 97 1.23 -12.84 -5.62
C LEU A 97 0.50 -14.13 -5.29
N ASN A 98 0.05 -14.88 -6.30
CA ASN A 98 -0.71 -16.12 -6.10
C ASN A 98 -0.29 -17.22 -7.08
N ASN A 99 0.05 -18.40 -6.59
CA ASN A 99 0.40 -19.57 -7.42
C ASN A 99 -0.71 -20.64 -7.46
N GLY A 100 -1.88 -20.36 -6.89
CA GLY A 100 -3.02 -21.27 -6.78
C GLY A 100 -3.05 -22.09 -5.49
N LYS A 101 -1.91 -22.25 -4.81
CA LYS A 101 -1.80 -22.94 -3.52
C LYS A 101 -1.63 -21.96 -2.35
N HIS A 102 -0.70 -21.02 -2.52
CA HIS A 102 -0.38 -19.98 -1.55
C HIS A 102 -0.54 -18.60 -2.18
N TRP A 103 -0.79 -17.61 -1.33
CA TRP A 103 -0.83 -16.23 -1.77
C TRP A 103 -0.17 -15.30 -0.75
N HIS A 104 0.51 -14.30 -1.26
CA HIS A 104 1.15 -13.25 -0.48
C HIS A 104 0.61 -11.90 -0.94
N CYS A 105 0.45 -10.96 -0.02
CA CYS A 105 0.01 -9.62 -0.34
C CYS A 105 0.86 -8.58 0.37
N PHE A 106 1.36 -7.65 -0.42
CA PHE A 106 2.05 -6.44 0.03
C PHE A 106 1.14 -5.26 -0.27
N TYR A 107 0.67 -4.56 0.76
CA TYR A 107 -0.26 -3.45 0.57
C TYR A 107 0.22 -2.17 1.24
N GLN A 108 -0.19 -1.05 0.67
CA GLN A 108 0.13 0.30 1.12
C GLN A 108 -1.17 1.05 1.39
N THR A 109 -1.16 1.84 2.46
CA THR A 109 -2.20 2.82 2.76
C THR A 109 -1.58 4.22 2.66
N ARG A 110 -2.39 5.26 2.45
CA ARG A 110 -1.88 6.64 2.47
C ARG A 110 -1.16 6.94 3.79
N ARG A 111 -1.74 6.52 4.91
CA ARG A 111 -1.16 6.74 6.24
C ARG A 111 0.18 6.02 6.43
N GLY A 112 0.29 4.78 5.97
CA GLY A 112 1.53 4.01 6.06
C GLY A 112 2.65 4.59 5.20
N LEU A 113 2.33 5.12 4.01
CA LEU A 113 3.30 5.80 3.16
C LEU A 113 3.77 7.14 3.75
N LEU A 114 2.85 7.92 4.35
CA LEU A 114 3.18 9.21 4.95
C LEU A 114 3.84 9.10 6.33
N GLY A 115 4.01 7.88 6.88
CA GLY A 115 4.49 7.74 8.25
C GLY A 115 3.54 8.37 9.28
N ASN A 116 2.23 8.21 9.08
CA ASN A 116 1.18 8.77 9.94
C ASN A 116 0.30 7.68 10.58
N GLU A 117 0.86 6.48 10.77
CA GLU A 117 0.23 5.41 11.53
C GLU A 117 0.68 5.47 13.01
N PRO A 118 -0.15 5.03 13.98
CA PRO A 118 0.30 4.91 15.36
C PRO A 118 1.23 3.71 15.53
N GLY A 119 2.22 3.81 16.43
CA GLY A 119 3.09 2.70 16.83
C GLY A 119 4.56 2.84 16.39
N GLU A 120 5.36 1.82 16.70
CA GLU A 120 6.84 1.82 16.55
C GLU A 120 7.34 2.17 15.13
N TYR A 121 6.65 1.66 14.11
CA TYR A 121 6.98 1.91 12.69
C TYR A 121 6.06 2.95 12.05
N GLY A 122 5.15 3.50 12.84
CA GLY A 122 4.08 4.36 12.39
C GLY A 122 4.57 5.66 11.76
N ASN A 123 5.71 6.17 12.24
CA ASN A 123 6.36 7.41 11.80
C ASN A 123 7.30 7.24 10.59
N LYS A 124 7.35 6.06 9.97
CA LYS A 124 8.19 5.78 8.80
C LYS A 124 7.33 5.34 7.63
N SER A 125 7.72 5.70 6.41
CA SER A 125 7.11 5.14 5.20
C SER A 125 7.26 3.62 5.21
N HIS A 126 6.16 2.89 5.12
CA HIS A 126 6.17 1.43 5.16
C HIS A 126 5.06 0.79 4.33
N ILE A 127 5.24 -0.50 4.08
CA ILE A 127 4.23 -1.37 3.49
C ILE A 127 3.85 -2.46 4.48
N HIS A 128 2.61 -2.90 4.37
CA HIS A 128 2.05 -3.98 5.15
C HIS A 128 2.16 -5.31 4.40
N TYR A 129 2.30 -6.40 5.15
CA TYR A 129 2.36 -7.75 4.60
C TYR A 129 1.38 -8.72 5.27
N ILE A 130 0.68 -9.51 4.45
CA ILE A 130 -0.17 -10.64 4.87
C ILE A 130 -0.08 -11.78 3.85
N SER A 131 -0.55 -12.97 4.22
CA SER A 131 -0.61 -14.15 3.33
C SER A 131 -1.73 -15.12 3.74
N ASP A 132 -1.89 -16.23 3.01
CA ASP A 132 -2.79 -17.32 3.37
C ASP A 132 -2.55 -17.88 4.77
N SER A 133 -1.31 -17.82 5.27
CA SER A 133 -0.97 -18.25 6.64
C SER A 133 -1.65 -17.44 7.75
N PHE A 134 -2.26 -16.30 7.41
CA PHE A 134 -2.99 -15.44 8.34
C PHE A 134 -4.43 -15.89 8.56
N SER A 135 -4.84 -17.03 7.99
CA SER A 135 -6.17 -17.63 8.14
C SER A 135 -7.29 -16.72 7.60
N ILE A 136 -6.98 -15.96 6.55
CA ILE A 136 -7.92 -15.12 5.82
C ILE A 136 -8.03 -15.63 4.39
N SER A 137 -9.22 -15.59 3.79
CA SER A 137 -9.39 -16.05 2.41
C SER A 137 -8.92 -14.97 1.43
N LEU A 138 -8.30 -15.38 0.32
CA LEU A 138 -7.91 -14.45 -0.74
C LEU A 138 -9.11 -13.68 -1.29
N LYS A 139 -10.28 -14.33 -1.38
CA LYS A 139 -11.52 -13.73 -1.86
C LYS A 139 -11.97 -12.56 -0.97
N ASP A 140 -11.91 -12.74 0.35
CA ASP A 140 -12.29 -11.69 1.30
C ASP A 140 -11.29 -10.55 1.31
N VAL A 141 -9.99 -10.86 1.20
CA VAL A 141 -8.93 -9.85 1.05
C VAL A 141 -9.17 -8.97 -0.19
N ILE A 142 -9.42 -9.58 -1.35
CA ILE A 142 -9.68 -8.84 -2.59
C ILE A 142 -10.97 -8.01 -2.46
N LYS A 143 -12.03 -8.57 -1.88
CA LYS A 143 -13.30 -7.85 -1.66
C LYS A 143 -13.07 -6.63 -0.74
N GLY A 144 -12.29 -6.80 0.33
CA GLY A 144 -11.92 -5.72 1.23
C GLY A 144 -11.18 -4.60 0.51
N PHE A 145 -10.11 -4.94 -0.22
CA PHE A 145 -9.32 -3.94 -0.94
C PHE A 145 -10.13 -3.17 -1.98
N LYS A 146 -11.04 -3.83 -2.71
CA LYS A 146 -11.96 -3.14 -3.64
C LYS A 146 -12.93 -2.17 -2.96
N ALA A 147 -13.13 -2.28 -1.66
CA ALA A 147 -13.95 -1.41 -0.83
C ALA A 147 -13.10 -0.49 0.08
N GLY A 148 -11.78 -0.43 -0.10
CA GLY A 148 -10.86 0.35 0.74
C GLY A 148 -10.57 -0.26 2.12
N ILE A 149 -11.12 -1.44 2.43
CA ILE A 149 -10.95 -2.10 3.71
C ILE A 149 -9.67 -2.94 3.68
N CYS A 150 -8.71 -2.60 4.55
CA CYS A 150 -7.48 -3.35 4.71
C CYS A 150 -7.61 -4.38 5.84
N PRO A 151 -7.10 -5.61 5.65
CA PRO A 151 -6.92 -6.54 6.75
C PRO A 151 -5.88 -6.02 7.75
N HIS A 152 -5.99 -6.40 9.01
CA HIS A 152 -5.00 -6.00 10.02
C HIS A 152 -3.69 -6.78 9.85
N SER A 153 -2.58 -6.07 9.65
CA SER A 153 -1.23 -6.63 9.60
C SER A 153 -0.44 -6.28 10.86
N LYS A 154 0.44 -7.19 11.29
CA LYS A 154 1.49 -6.89 12.30
C LYS A 154 2.87 -6.71 11.66
N VAL A 155 2.97 -6.93 10.36
CA VAL A 155 4.22 -6.88 9.60
C VAL A 155 4.26 -5.55 8.86
N HIS A 156 5.18 -4.69 9.31
CA HIS A 156 5.51 -3.42 8.69
C HIS A 156 6.93 -3.54 8.13
N ILE A 157 7.04 -3.35 6.82
CA ILE A 157 8.29 -3.38 6.06
C ILE A 157 8.58 -1.91 5.70
N THR A 158 9.65 -1.35 6.26
CA THR A 158 10.01 0.06 6.02
C THR A 158 10.53 0.24 4.60
N LEU A 159 10.14 1.33 3.95
CA LEU A 159 10.70 1.74 2.66
C LEU A 159 11.84 2.72 2.91
N ASP A 160 13.03 2.33 2.47
CA ASP A 160 14.22 3.19 2.50
C ASP A 160 14.31 3.99 1.21
N GLU A 161 14.11 5.31 1.34
CA GLU A 161 14.17 6.26 0.22
C GLU A 161 15.52 7.01 0.17
N SER A 162 16.52 6.59 0.95
CA SER A 162 17.86 7.18 0.86
C SER A 162 18.45 6.99 -0.53
N LYS A 163 18.78 8.10 -1.18
CA LYS A 163 19.60 8.12 -2.40
C LYS A 163 21.06 7.98 -1.97
N GLU A 164 21.76 6.99 -2.53
CA GLU A 164 23.23 6.93 -2.48
C GLU A 164 23.86 8.13 -3.21
#